data_AF-A0A3D9IX83-F1
#
_entry.id   AF-A0A3D9IX83-F1
#
_cell.length_a   1.000
_cell.length_b   1.000
_cell.length_c   1.000
_cell.angle_alpha   90.00
_cell.angle_beta   90.00
_cell.angle_gamma   90.00
#
_symmetry.space_group_name_H-M   'P 1'
#
loop_
_entity.id
_entity.type
_entity.pdbx_description
1 polymer ?
#
loop_
_entity_poly.entity_id
_entity_poly.type
_entity_poly.pdbx_seq_one_letter_code
_entity_poly.pdbx_strand_id
1 'polypeptide(L)'
;MDNADIQLLVIIAVAVVAISIFMSFFPFMLWISALASGVRISIITLVAMRLRRVVPSRIVNPLIKATKAGLGLNINQLESHFLAGGNVDRVVNALIAAQRADIPLIFERAAAIDLAGRDVLQAVQMSVNPKVIETPVVSAVAKNGIEVMVRARVTVRANIDRLVGGAGEETILARVAEGIVSTNGGSESHKDVLENPDLISKTVLAKGLDAGTAFEILSIDIADVDVGKNIGAHLQTEQAEADKRIAQAKAEERRAMAVAHEQEMKARVVEMQAKVVEAESQVPLALAEALRAGKIGVMDYMNLKNIEADTQMRGSIGKQNDVPGEDGNVKP
;
A
#
# COMPACT_ATOMS: atom_id res chain seq x y z
N MET A 1 75.97 -3.91 35.12
CA MET A 1 74.87 -3.80 36.09
C MET A 1 75.21 -4.78 37.18
N ASP A 2 75.49 -4.28 38.38
CA ASP A 2 75.79 -5.13 39.51
C ASP A 2 74.55 -5.99 39.84
N ASN A 3 74.73 -7.15 40.46
CA ASN A 3 73.61 -8.00 40.89
C ASN A 3 72.62 -7.22 41.78
N ALA A 4 73.08 -6.17 42.47
CA ALA A 4 72.25 -5.25 43.25
C ALA A 4 71.34 -4.37 42.36
N ASP A 5 71.81 -3.91 41.20
CA ASP A 5 71.01 -3.12 40.25
C ASP A 5 69.90 -3.97 39.63
N ILE A 6 70.20 -5.23 39.33
CA ILE A 6 69.23 -6.19 38.78
C ILE A 6 68.17 -6.52 39.84
N GLN A 7 68.55 -6.74 41.10
CA GLN A 7 67.60 -6.97 42.20
C GLN A 7 66.71 -5.74 42.46
N LEU A 8 67.28 -4.53 42.45
CA LEU A 8 66.52 -3.29 42.61
C LEU A 8 65.51 -3.11 41.46
N LEU A 9 65.91 -3.36 40.21
CA LEU A 9 65.01 -3.29 39.06
C LEU A 9 63.88 -4.33 39.13
N VAL A 10 64.15 -5.54 39.59
CA VAL A 10 63.12 -6.58 39.79
C VAL A 10 62.14 -6.18 40.89
N ILE A 11 62.61 -5.62 42.02
CA ILE A 11 61.73 -5.13 43.09
C ILE A 11 60.87 -3.98 42.61
N ILE A 12 61.43 -3.02 41.87
CA ILE A 12 60.68 -1.91 41.29
C ILE A 12 59.65 -2.44 40.28
N ALA A 13 60.03 -3.39 39.42
CA ALA A 13 59.10 -3.98 38.46
C ALA A 13 57.94 -4.70 39.17
N VAL A 14 58.21 -5.49 40.22
CA VAL A 14 57.17 -6.16 41.02
C VAL A 14 56.29 -5.14 41.74
N ALA A 15 56.87 -4.07 42.31
CA ALA A 15 56.11 -3.00 42.95
C ALA A 15 55.20 -2.27 41.94
N VAL A 16 55.68 -1.97 40.74
CA VAL A 16 54.89 -1.34 39.66
C VAL A 16 53.75 -2.27 39.22
N VAL A 17 54.00 -3.57 39.06
CA VAL A 17 52.97 -4.55 38.72
C VAL A 17 51.93 -4.67 39.83
N ALA A 18 52.36 -4.73 41.11
CA ALA A 18 51.46 -4.78 42.25
C ALA A 18 50.59 -3.52 42.38
N ILE A 19 51.19 -2.34 42.19
CA ILE A 19 50.46 -1.05 42.16
C ILE A 19 49.49 -0.99 40.99
N SER A 20 49.88 -1.48 39.81
CA SER A 20 49.02 -1.51 38.62
C SER A 20 47.79 -2.42 38.83
N ILE A 21 47.98 -3.60 39.43
CA ILE A 21 46.88 -4.50 39.81
C ILE A 21 45.97 -3.86 40.86
N PHE A 22 46.56 -3.21 41.88
CA PHE A 22 45.82 -2.53 42.93
C PHE A 22 44.98 -1.36 42.38
N MET A 23 45.56 -0.50 41.54
CA MET A 23 44.85 0.60 40.86
C MET A 23 43.79 0.10 39.88
N SER A 24 44.01 -1.05 39.23
CA SER A 24 43.01 -1.66 38.36
C SER A 24 41.78 -2.09 39.15
N PHE A 25 41.97 -2.65 40.35
CA PHE A 25 40.89 -3.15 41.20
C PHE A 25 40.14 -2.02 41.93
N PHE A 26 40.86 -1.02 42.46
CA PHE A 26 40.28 0.09 43.22
C PHE A 26 40.15 1.35 42.35
N PRO A 27 38.92 1.80 42.02
CA PRO A 27 38.71 3.01 41.20
C PRO A 27 38.94 4.30 42.01
N PHE A 28 40.16 4.51 42.52
CA PHE A 28 40.56 5.66 43.34
C PHE A 28 40.33 6.99 42.62
N MET A 29 40.68 7.09 41.33
CA MET A 29 40.48 8.32 40.55
C MET A 29 39.00 8.70 40.41
N LEU A 30 38.13 7.71 40.21
CA LEU A 30 36.69 7.95 40.12
C LEU A 30 36.12 8.43 41.46
N TRP A 31 36.60 7.86 42.56
CA TRP A 31 36.20 8.26 43.92
C TRP A 31 36.59 9.71 44.23
N ILE A 32 37.82 10.11 43.90
CA ILE A 32 38.28 11.50 44.07
C ILE A 32 37.42 12.46 43.24
N SER A 33 37.13 12.11 41.99
CA SER A 33 36.29 12.92 41.10
C SER A 33 34.86 13.11 41.63
N ALA A 34 34.27 12.05 42.20
CA ALA A 34 32.96 12.09 42.84
C ALA A 34 32.95 13.02 44.06
N LEU A 35 33.95 12.87 44.93
CA LEU A 35 34.09 13.69 46.13
C LEU A 35 34.29 15.18 45.79
N ALA A 36 35.17 15.47 44.82
CA ALA A 36 35.41 16.83 44.34
C ALA A 36 34.17 17.48 43.70
N SER A 37 33.25 16.66 43.18
CA SER A 37 31.98 17.11 42.61
C SER A 37 30.83 17.17 43.61
N GLY A 38 31.10 16.97 44.91
CA GLY A 38 30.09 17.02 45.97
C GLY A 38 29.29 15.73 46.16
N VAL A 39 29.62 14.65 45.45
CA VAL A 39 28.93 13.35 45.54
C VAL A 39 29.61 12.48 46.59
N ARG A 40 28.96 12.28 47.72
CA ARG A 40 29.49 11.49 48.85
C ARG A 40 29.29 9.99 48.61
N ILE A 41 30.31 9.31 48.06
CA ILE A 41 30.29 7.85 47.83
C ILE A 41 31.44 7.21 48.60
N SER A 42 31.15 6.12 49.30
CA SER A 42 32.17 5.32 49.99
C SER A 42 32.96 4.46 49.01
N ILE A 43 34.28 4.31 49.24
CA ILE A 43 35.14 3.42 48.44
C ILE A 43 34.58 1.99 48.42
N ILE A 44 34.04 1.55 49.56
CA ILE A 44 33.40 0.23 49.72
C ILE A 44 32.23 0.05 48.73
N THR A 45 31.43 1.10 48.49
CA THR A 45 30.30 1.06 47.55
C THR A 45 30.78 0.85 46.11
N LEU A 46 31.89 1.50 45.71
CA LEU A 46 32.46 1.35 44.37
C LEU A 46 33.01 -0.07 44.13
N VAL A 47 33.59 -0.68 45.17
CA VAL A 47 34.04 -2.07 45.12
C VAL A 47 32.83 -3.01 45.08
N ALA A 48 31.79 -2.75 45.89
CA ALA A 48 30.55 -3.53 45.91
C ALA A 48 29.80 -3.49 44.57
N MET A 49 29.87 -2.39 43.82
CA MET A 49 29.34 -2.30 42.44
C MET A 49 30.04 -3.29 41.51
N ARG A 50 31.37 -3.37 41.55
CA ARG A 50 32.13 -4.32 40.73
C ARG A 50 31.78 -5.77 41.05
N LEU A 51 31.59 -6.10 42.34
CA LEU A 51 31.14 -7.43 42.76
C LEU A 51 29.75 -7.77 42.19
N ARG A 52 28.85 -6.78 42.10
CA ARG A 52 27.52 -6.88 41.48
C ARG A 52 27.54 -6.79 39.94
N ARG A 53 28.73 -6.86 39.31
CA ARG A 53 28.94 -6.71 37.86
C ARG A 53 28.46 -5.37 37.27
N VAL A 54 28.38 -4.33 38.10
CA VAL A 54 28.07 -2.96 37.68
C VAL A 54 29.37 -2.20 37.45
N VAL A 55 29.51 -1.54 36.30
CA VAL A 55 30.70 -0.75 35.97
C VAL A 55 30.60 0.61 36.68
N PRO A 56 31.44 0.92 37.70
CA PRO A 56 31.23 2.12 38.54
C PRO A 56 31.27 3.43 37.76
N SER A 57 32.11 3.53 36.72
CA SER A 57 32.23 4.74 35.91
C SER A 57 30.94 5.10 35.17
N ARG A 58 30.11 4.11 34.80
CA ARG A 58 28.82 4.33 34.12
C ARG A 58 27.71 4.81 35.06
N ILE A 59 27.93 4.74 36.38
CA ILE A 59 26.96 5.22 37.39
C ILE A 59 27.43 6.55 37.97
N VAL A 60 28.69 6.63 38.37
CA VAL A 60 29.24 7.79 39.08
C VAL A 60 29.35 9.01 38.17
N ASN A 61 29.76 8.84 36.90
CA ASN A 61 29.87 9.98 35.99
C ASN A 61 28.50 10.64 35.70
N PRO A 62 27.44 9.88 35.37
CA PRO A 62 26.08 10.45 35.32
C PRO A 62 25.62 11.05 36.65
N LEU A 63 25.89 10.41 37.78
CA LEU A 63 25.51 10.95 39.09
C LEU A 63 26.18 12.30 39.41
N ILE A 64 27.44 12.47 39.03
CA ILE A 64 28.15 13.75 39.10
C ILE A 64 27.46 14.80 38.25
N LYS A 65 27.08 14.48 37.00
CA LYS A 65 26.35 15.39 36.11
C LYS A 65 25.00 15.79 36.72
N ALA A 66 24.25 14.83 37.24
CA ALA A 66 22.96 15.04 37.87
C ALA A 66 23.07 15.97 39.09
N THR A 67 24.03 15.69 39.98
CA THR A 67 24.25 16.50 41.19
C THR A 67 24.65 17.94 40.84
N LYS A 68 25.52 18.12 39.84
CA LYS A 68 25.91 19.46 39.34
C LYS A 68 24.75 20.21 38.69
N ALA A 69 23.78 19.50 38.12
CA ALA A 69 22.55 20.08 37.59
C ALA A 69 21.48 20.35 38.67
N GLY A 70 21.74 19.97 39.94
CA GLY A 70 20.78 20.11 41.03
C GLY A 70 19.70 19.02 41.06
N LEU A 71 19.88 17.92 40.33
CA LEU A 71 18.98 16.76 40.37
C LEU A 71 19.30 15.91 41.61
N GLY A 72 18.29 15.69 42.46
CA GLY A 72 18.38 14.87 43.67
C GLY A 72 18.31 13.36 43.41
N LEU A 73 19.13 12.82 42.51
CA LEU A 73 19.11 11.39 42.17
C LEU A 73 19.89 10.54 43.18
N ASN A 74 19.36 9.36 43.51
CA ASN A 74 20.02 8.40 44.37
C ASN A 74 20.90 7.42 43.57
N ILE A 75 22.03 7.03 44.13
CA ILE A 75 22.94 6.04 43.53
C ILE A 75 22.25 4.70 43.28
N ASN A 76 21.34 4.31 44.18
CA ASN A 76 20.58 3.06 44.07
C ASN A 76 19.63 3.08 42.86
N GLN A 77 19.00 4.21 42.56
CA GLN A 77 18.10 4.34 41.40
C GLN A 77 18.86 4.13 40.09
N LEU A 78 20.05 4.75 39.96
CA LEU A 78 20.90 4.60 38.78
C LEU A 78 21.44 3.18 38.64
N GLU A 79 21.85 2.57 39.75
CA GLU A 79 22.32 1.18 39.76
C GLU A 79 21.21 0.19 39.39
N SER A 80 20.00 0.36 39.94
CA SER A 80 18.83 -0.46 39.58
C SER A 80 18.47 -0.33 38.11
N HIS A 81 18.50 0.88 37.54
CA HIS A 81 18.25 1.09 36.11
C HIS A 81 19.30 0.43 35.22
N PHE A 82 20.58 0.54 35.60
CA PHE A 82 21.68 -0.12 34.88
C PHE A 82 21.56 -1.64 34.91
N LEU A 83 21.21 -2.22 36.08
CA LEU A 83 20.98 -3.65 36.23
C LEU A 83 19.76 -4.14 35.44
N ALA A 84 18.74 -3.30 35.25
CA ALA A 84 17.61 -3.58 34.36
C ALA A 84 17.97 -3.52 32.86
N GLY A 85 19.23 -3.18 32.51
CA GLY A 85 19.72 -3.09 31.14
C GLY A 85 19.55 -1.71 30.50
N GLY A 86 19.15 -0.71 31.27
CA GLY A 86 18.97 0.66 30.79
C GLY A 86 20.27 1.47 30.68
N ASN A 87 20.20 2.57 29.92
CA ASN A 87 21.28 3.52 29.73
C ASN A 87 21.16 4.72 30.69
N VAL A 88 21.90 4.63 31.79
CA VAL A 88 21.92 5.67 32.84
C VAL A 88 22.37 7.04 32.32
N ASP A 89 23.38 7.11 31.44
CA ASP A 89 23.89 8.39 30.95
C ASP A 89 22.84 9.11 30.10
N ARG A 90 22.14 8.38 29.21
CA ARG A 90 21.05 8.93 28.39
C ARG A 90 19.91 9.47 29.27
N VAL A 91 19.47 8.70 30.25
CA VAL A 91 18.38 9.11 31.17
C VAL A 91 18.76 10.37 31.96
N VAL A 92 19.98 10.42 32.51
CA VAL A 92 20.42 11.60 33.25
C VAL A 92 20.54 12.82 32.33
N ASN A 93 21.11 12.68 31.14
CA ASN A 93 21.19 13.80 30.19
C ASN A 93 19.78 14.30 29.80
N ALA A 94 18.81 13.39 29.64
CA ALA A 94 17.41 13.73 29.35
C ALA A 94 16.75 14.49 30.53
N LEU A 95 16.98 14.06 31.77
CA LEU A 95 16.49 14.76 32.96
C LEU A 95 17.08 16.16 33.11
N ILE A 96 18.37 16.33 32.83
CA ILE A 96 19.03 17.64 32.83
C ILE A 96 18.42 18.54 31.75
N ALA A 97 18.19 18.01 30.55
CA ALA A 97 17.55 18.75 29.47
C ALA A 97 16.11 19.15 29.83
N ALA A 98 15.34 18.23 30.44
CA ALA A 98 13.97 18.48 30.87
C ALA A 98 13.90 19.58 31.93
N GLN A 99 14.78 19.52 32.94
CA GLN A 99 14.85 20.54 34.00
C GLN A 99 15.22 21.92 33.44
N ARG A 100 16.13 22.00 32.46
CA ARG A 100 16.49 23.27 31.80
C ARG A 100 15.36 23.86 30.96
N ALA A 101 14.47 23.01 30.47
CA ALA A 101 13.33 23.40 29.66
C ALA A 101 12.01 23.48 30.46
N ASP A 102 12.09 23.41 31.79
CA ASP A 102 10.95 23.43 32.72
C ASP A 102 9.89 22.35 32.44
N ILE A 103 10.34 21.17 32.00
CA ILE A 103 9.49 20.00 31.74
C ILE A 103 9.49 19.10 32.99
N PRO A 104 8.31 18.79 33.58
CA PRO A 104 8.22 17.93 34.75
C PRO A 104 8.45 16.45 34.39
N LEU A 105 9.72 16.03 34.36
CA LEU A 105 10.11 14.64 34.11
C LEU A 105 10.75 14.02 35.36
N ILE A 106 10.10 13.00 35.91
CA ILE A 106 10.62 12.20 37.03
C ILE A 106 11.54 11.07 36.54
N PHE A 107 12.47 10.63 37.39
CA PHE A 107 13.46 9.58 37.05
C PHE A 107 12.80 8.27 36.64
N GLU A 108 11.76 7.84 37.36
CA GLU A 108 11.06 6.58 37.13
C GLU A 108 10.42 6.55 35.73
N ARG A 109 9.89 7.68 35.28
CA ARG A 109 9.29 7.81 33.94
C ARG A 109 10.36 7.83 32.86
N ALA A 110 11.45 8.57 33.06
CA ALA A 110 12.57 8.58 32.13
C ALA A 110 13.19 7.18 31.98
N ALA A 111 13.33 6.44 33.09
CA ALA A 111 13.76 5.05 33.10
C ALA A 111 12.80 4.13 32.33
N ALA A 112 11.49 4.28 32.55
CA ALA A 112 10.48 3.50 31.82
C ALA A 112 10.54 3.72 30.30
N ILE A 113 10.74 4.96 29.84
CA ILE A 113 10.88 5.28 28.42
C ILE A 113 12.13 4.61 27.83
N ASP A 114 13.27 4.67 28.52
CA ASP A 114 14.53 4.06 28.07
C ASP A 114 14.42 2.52 28.01
N LEU A 115 13.79 1.89 29.02
CA LEU A 115 13.54 0.44 29.04
C LEU A 115 12.54 -0.01 27.97
N ALA A 116 11.62 0.86 27.54
CA ALA A 116 10.75 0.63 26.39
C ALA A 116 11.49 0.72 25.04
N GLY A 117 12.81 0.96 25.04
CA GLY A 117 13.65 1.04 23.85
C GLY A 117 13.49 2.35 23.09
N ARG A 118 12.97 3.41 23.72
CA ARG A 118 12.82 4.75 23.14
C ARG A 118 13.94 5.67 23.63
N ASP A 119 14.39 6.59 22.78
CA ASP A 119 15.39 7.58 23.19
C ASP A 119 14.74 8.73 23.97
N VAL A 120 14.89 8.69 25.30
CA VAL A 120 14.35 9.70 26.23
C VAL A 120 14.91 11.10 25.92
N LEU A 121 16.20 11.19 25.58
CA LEU A 121 16.84 12.48 25.34
C LEU A 121 16.27 13.14 24.08
N GLN A 122 16.11 12.35 23.02
CA GLN A 122 15.48 12.82 21.80
C GLN A 122 14.03 13.26 22.05
N ALA A 123 13.27 12.51 22.84
CA ALA A 123 11.90 12.87 23.16
C ALA A 123 11.79 14.20 23.93
N VAL A 124 12.66 14.42 24.92
CA VAL A 124 12.73 15.70 25.63
C VAL A 124 13.13 16.83 24.69
N GLN A 125 14.13 16.64 23.84
CA GLN A 125 14.55 17.63 22.85
C GLN A 125 13.42 18.01 21.88
N MET A 126 12.68 17.02 21.40
CA MET A 126 11.53 17.22 20.52
C MET A 126 10.32 17.84 21.23
N SER A 127 10.26 17.73 22.56
CA SER A 127 9.26 18.44 23.36
C SER A 127 9.54 19.95 23.40
N VAL A 128 10.82 20.33 23.47
CA VAL A 128 11.27 21.73 23.46
C VAL A 128 11.29 22.33 22.06
N ASN A 129 11.85 21.59 21.10
CA ASN A 129 11.99 22.02 19.72
C ASN A 129 11.16 21.07 18.83
N PRO A 130 9.97 21.50 18.37
CA PRO A 130 9.14 20.70 17.49
C PRO A 130 9.88 20.25 16.23
N LYS A 131 9.52 19.08 15.72
CA LYS A 131 10.09 18.51 14.50
C LYS A 131 9.03 18.55 13.39
N VAL A 132 9.45 18.90 12.19
CA VAL A 132 8.61 18.84 10.98
C VAL A 132 8.80 17.47 10.32
N ILE A 133 7.69 16.81 10.04
CA ILE A 133 7.64 15.51 9.36
C ILE A 133 6.76 15.66 8.12
N GLU A 134 7.21 15.16 6.98
CA GLU A 134 6.43 15.18 5.75
C GLU A 134 5.60 13.91 5.60
N THR A 135 4.35 14.07 5.15
CA THR A 135 3.51 12.95 4.74
C THR A 135 3.98 12.40 3.39
N PRO A 136 3.75 11.11 3.11
CA PRO A 136 3.76 10.64 1.73
C PRO A 136 2.73 11.42 0.90
N VAL A 137 2.86 11.38 -0.43
CA VAL A 137 1.87 11.98 -1.33
C VAL A 137 0.55 11.24 -1.17
N VAL A 138 -0.48 11.97 -0.73
CA VAL A 138 -1.82 11.45 -0.51
C VAL A 138 -2.67 11.81 -1.72
N SER A 139 -3.20 10.81 -2.43
CA SER A 139 -4.11 11.00 -3.56
C SER A 139 -5.56 10.78 -3.14
N ALA A 140 -6.46 11.64 -3.60
CA ALA A 140 -7.90 11.51 -3.44
C ALA A 140 -8.64 12.08 -4.65
N VAL A 141 -9.81 11.50 -4.98
CA VAL A 141 -10.64 11.93 -6.11
C VAL A 141 -11.78 12.79 -5.58
N ALA A 142 -11.89 14.04 -6.06
CA ALA A 142 -13.02 14.92 -5.74
C ALA A 142 -14.31 14.43 -6.43
N LYS A 143 -15.48 14.93 -6.01
CA LYS A 143 -16.77 14.48 -6.56
C LYS A 143 -16.91 14.70 -8.08
N ASN A 144 -16.20 15.68 -8.63
CA ASN A 144 -16.12 15.90 -10.08
C ASN A 144 -15.24 14.89 -10.84
N GLY A 145 -14.72 13.86 -10.17
CA GLY A 145 -13.95 12.78 -10.79
C GLY A 145 -12.48 13.13 -11.08
N ILE A 146 -11.99 14.27 -10.60
CA ILE A 146 -10.61 14.71 -10.79
C ILE A 146 -9.78 14.37 -9.56
N GLU A 147 -8.63 13.75 -9.78
CA GLU A 147 -7.67 13.40 -8.75
C GLU A 147 -6.92 14.64 -8.27
N VAL A 148 -6.76 14.76 -6.96
CA VAL A 148 -5.96 15.78 -6.29
C VAL A 148 -4.95 15.07 -5.40
N MET A 149 -3.67 15.38 -5.62
CA MET A 149 -2.55 14.87 -4.84
C MET A 149 -2.08 15.96 -3.90
N VAL A 150 -1.96 15.63 -2.62
CA VAL A 150 -1.58 16.59 -1.57
C VAL A 150 -0.39 16.06 -0.80
N ARG A 151 0.55 16.94 -0.51
CA ARG A 151 1.64 16.70 0.43
C ARG A 151 1.52 17.66 1.61
N ALA A 152 1.56 17.14 2.82
CA ALA A 152 1.48 17.94 4.04
C ALA A 152 2.78 17.84 4.86
N ARG A 153 3.13 18.93 5.52
CA ARG A 153 4.14 19.03 6.57
C ARG A 153 3.43 19.09 7.90
N VAL A 154 3.68 18.11 8.76
CA VAL A 154 3.12 18.00 10.10
C VAL A 154 4.19 18.41 11.09
N THR A 155 3.94 19.49 11.83
CA THR A 155 4.80 19.90 12.94
C THR A 155 4.34 19.20 14.20
N VAL A 156 5.17 18.30 14.72
CA VAL A 156 4.85 17.51 15.92
C VAL A 156 5.79 17.82 17.07
N ARG A 157 5.27 17.68 18.29
CA ARG A 157 6.01 17.76 19.55
C ARG A 157 5.81 16.45 20.32
N ALA A 158 6.84 16.01 21.04
CA ALA A 158 6.72 14.85 21.92
C ALA A 158 5.81 15.16 23.11
N ASN A 159 4.83 14.29 23.38
CA ASN A 159 4.08 14.30 24.62
C ASN A 159 4.73 13.31 25.60
N ILE A 160 5.45 13.86 26.59
CA ILE A 160 6.23 13.07 27.55
C ILE A 160 5.36 12.17 28.42
N ASP A 161 4.12 12.55 28.69
CA ASP A 161 3.19 11.75 29.50
C ASP A 161 2.72 10.48 28.78
N ARG A 162 2.61 10.54 27.45
CA ARG A 162 2.04 9.46 26.60
C ARG A 162 3.08 8.73 25.76
N LEU A 163 4.37 9.00 25.99
CA LEU A 163 5.45 8.45 25.19
C LEU A 163 5.58 6.91 25.31
N VAL A 164 5.22 6.36 26.47
CA VAL A 164 5.18 4.91 26.70
C VAL A 164 3.77 4.39 26.43
N GLY A 165 3.64 3.52 25.42
CA GLY A 165 2.37 2.92 25.03
C GLY A 165 1.51 3.75 24.07
N GLY A 166 1.87 5.01 23.80
CA GLY A 166 1.24 5.82 22.76
C GLY A 166 1.62 5.40 21.35
N ALA A 167 0.75 5.72 20.38
CA ALA A 167 1.02 5.45 18.97
C ALA A 167 2.17 6.33 18.43
N GLY A 168 2.92 5.80 17.45
CA GLY A 168 4.12 6.43 16.88
C GLY A 168 3.83 7.49 15.81
N GLU A 169 4.91 8.04 15.22
CA GLU A 169 4.85 9.02 14.13
C GLU A 169 4.06 8.48 12.93
N GLU A 170 4.25 7.21 12.57
CA GLU A 170 3.56 6.57 11.44
C GLU A 170 2.04 6.59 11.58
N THR A 171 1.52 6.39 12.79
CA THR A 171 0.08 6.42 13.05
C THR A 171 -0.48 7.83 12.89
N ILE A 172 0.28 8.86 13.27
CA ILE A 172 -0.11 10.25 13.07
C ILE A 172 -0.16 10.57 11.58
N LEU A 173 0.86 10.19 10.82
CA LEU A 173 0.90 10.41 9.38
C LEU A 173 -0.26 9.71 8.67
N ALA A 174 -0.59 8.48 9.07
CA ALA A 174 -1.73 7.74 8.52
C ALA A 174 -3.08 8.42 8.83
N ARG A 175 -3.28 8.90 10.06
CA ARG A 175 -4.50 9.63 10.46
C ARG A 175 -4.62 10.97 9.74
N VAL A 176 -3.52 11.69 9.59
CA VAL A 176 -3.48 12.94 8.80
C VAL A 176 -3.82 12.63 7.34
N ALA A 177 -3.24 11.58 6.76
CA ALA A 177 -3.56 11.15 5.40
C ALA A 177 -5.04 10.79 5.24
N GLU A 178 -5.63 10.03 6.16
CA GLU A 178 -7.07 9.74 6.17
C GLU A 178 -7.92 11.01 6.21
N GLY A 179 -7.53 11.97 7.05
CA GLY A 179 -8.19 13.28 7.13
C GLY A 179 -8.11 14.06 5.82
N ILE A 180 -6.96 14.05 5.15
CA ILE A 180 -6.76 14.67 3.83
C ILE A 180 -7.64 13.98 2.78
N VAL A 181 -7.63 12.64 2.71
CA VAL A 181 -8.46 11.87 1.76
C VAL A 181 -9.94 12.17 1.96
N SER A 182 -10.40 12.16 3.22
CA SER A 182 -11.79 12.46 3.56
C SER A 182 -12.22 13.87 3.17
N THR A 183 -11.33 14.86 3.32
CA THR A 183 -11.66 16.26 2.98
C THR A 183 -11.67 16.48 1.47
N ASN A 184 -10.67 15.96 0.77
CA ASN A 184 -10.57 16.06 -0.69
C ASN A 184 -11.70 15.29 -1.39
N GLY A 185 -12.00 14.06 -0.94
CA GLY A 185 -13.09 13.26 -1.49
C GLY A 185 -14.49 13.83 -1.19
N GLY A 186 -14.62 14.61 -0.12
CA GLY A 186 -15.85 15.33 0.20
C GLY A 186 -16.09 16.60 -0.62
N SER A 187 -15.06 17.12 -1.28
CA SER A 187 -15.13 18.38 -2.04
C SER A 187 -15.88 18.20 -3.36
N GLU A 188 -16.71 19.19 -3.73
CA GLU A 188 -17.49 19.14 -4.97
C GLU A 188 -16.56 19.17 -6.20
N SER A 189 -15.50 19.99 -6.15
CA SER A 189 -14.55 20.15 -7.23
C SER A 189 -13.09 20.22 -6.75
N HIS A 190 -12.15 19.70 -7.56
CA HIS A 190 -10.72 19.93 -7.36
C HIS A 190 -10.34 21.42 -7.22
N LYS A 191 -11.13 22.33 -7.81
CA LYS A 191 -10.91 23.78 -7.70
C LYS A 191 -11.07 24.29 -6.28
N ASP A 192 -12.05 23.77 -5.54
CA ASP A 192 -12.32 24.19 -4.16
C ASP A 192 -11.12 23.94 -3.25
N VAL A 193 -10.43 22.80 -3.50
CA VAL A 193 -9.21 22.40 -2.79
C VAL A 193 -8.02 23.28 -3.16
N LEU A 194 -7.89 23.64 -4.44
CA LEU A 194 -6.82 24.53 -4.92
C LEU A 194 -7.01 25.98 -4.47
N GLU A 195 -8.25 26.45 -4.39
CA GLU A 195 -8.56 27.81 -3.94
C GLU A 195 -8.25 28.00 -2.45
N ASN A 196 -8.51 26.98 -1.63
CA ASN A 196 -8.34 27.05 -0.17
C ASN A 196 -7.75 25.76 0.43
N PRO A 197 -6.44 25.47 0.22
CA PRO A 197 -5.80 24.27 0.74
C PRO A 197 -5.77 24.21 2.28
N ASP A 198 -5.82 25.37 2.94
CA ASP A 198 -5.89 25.48 4.42
C ASP A 198 -7.18 24.89 5.02
N LEU A 199 -8.24 24.69 4.23
CA LEU A 199 -9.45 24.00 4.72
C LEU A 199 -9.15 22.55 5.10
N ILE A 200 -8.19 21.92 4.43
CA ILE A 200 -7.73 20.58 4.75
C ILE A 200 -7.16 20.58 6.16
N SER A 201 -6.16 21.43 6.44
CA SER A 201 -5.50 21.44 7.75
C SER A 201 -6.46 21.73 8.89
N LYS A 202 -7.39 22.68 8.71
CA LYS A 202 -8.43 22.99 9.72
C LYS A 202 -9.36 21.81 10.00
N THR A 203 -9.84 21.15 8.95
CA THR A 203 -10.76 20.00 9.07
C THR A 203 -10.06 18.80 9.71
N VAL A 204 -8.79 18.58 9.35
CA VAL A 204 -7.95 17.50 9.86
C VAL A 204 -7.60 17.72 11.33
N LEU A 205 -7.21 18.94 11.72
CA LEU A 205 -6.93 19.30 13.13
C LEU A 205 -8.18 19.21 14.02
N ALA A 206 -9.36 19.59 13.51
CA ALA A 206 -10.61 19.54 14.25
C ALA A 206 -11.02 18.12 14.69
N LYS A 207 -10.50 17.07 14.02
CA LYS A 207 -10.78 15.67 14.35
C LYS A 207 -9.98 15.13 15.54
N GLY A 208 -9.02 15.89 16.10
CA GLY A 208 -8.24 15.47 17.28
C GLY A 208 -7.38 14.21 17.04
N LEU A 209 -6.58 14.23 15.96
CA LEU A 209 -5.85 13.06 15.47
C LEU A 209 -4.70 12.60 16.38
N ASP A 210 -4.32 13.43 17.34
CA ASP A 210 -3.30 13.21 18.36
C ASP A 210 -3.85 12.49 19.62
N ALA A 211 -5.14 12.12 19.62
CA ALA A 211 -5.72 11.32 20.69
C ALA A 211 -5.05 9.94 20.79
N GLY A 212 -4.42 9.67 21.94
CA GLY A 212 -3.75 8.38 22.20
C GLY A 212 -2.39 8.20 21.51
N THR A 213 -1.81 9.27 20.96
CA THR A 213 -0.47 9.23 20.36
C THR A 213 0.60 9.70 21.33
N ALA A 214 1.85 9.30 21.08
CA ALA A 214 3.03 9.74 21.82
C ALA A 214 3.47 11.18 21.47
N PHE A 215 2.77 11.81 20.51
CA PHE A 215 3.06 13.15 20.02
C PHE A 215 1.79 13.99 19.99
N GLU A 216 1.98 15.29 20.02
CA GLU A 216 0.96 16.32 19.86
C GLU A 216 1.22 17.06 18.55
N ILE A 217 0.16 17.33 17.79
CA ILE A 217 0.24 18.02 16.50
C ILE A 217 0.08 19.53 16.75
N LEU A 218 1.09 20.32 16.40
CA LEU A 218 1.03 21.78 16.52
C LEU A 218 0.40 22.41 15.29
N SER A 219 0.87 22.00 14.11
CA SER A 219 0.38 22.50 12.83
C SER A 219 0.40 21.40 11.78
N ILE A 220 -0.49 21.53 10.82
CA ILE A 220 -0.49 20.77 9.58
C ILE A 220 -0.48 21.82 8.48
N ASP A 221 0.62 21.88 7.73
CA ASP A 221 0.82 22.85 6.67
C ASP A 221 0.80 22.11 5.34
N ILE A 222 -0.02 22.55 4.39
CA ILE A 222 -0.02 21.93 3.06
C ILE A 222 1.22 22.42 2.31
N ALA A 223 2.12 21.49 1.98
CA ALA A 223 3.37 21.79 1.28
C ALA A 223 3.15 21.92 -0.23
N ASP A 224 2.28 21.09 -0.78
CA ASP A 224 2.06 21.00 -2.22
C ASP A 224 0.67 20.42 -2.53
N VAL A 225 0.04 20.92 -3.60
CA VAL A 225 -1.25 20.45 -4.12
C VAL A 225 -1.20 20.38 -5.63
N ASP A 226 -1.21 19.16 -6.16
CA ASP A 226 -1.17 18.88 -7.59
C ASP A 226 -2.51 18.31 -8.09
N VAL A 227 -2.87 18.65 -9.32
CA VAL A 227 -3.99 18.03 -10.02
C VAL A 227 -3.48 16.81 -10.79
N GLY A 228 -4.05 15.65 -10.50
CA GLY A 228 -3.73 14.39 -11.14
C GLY A 228 -4.60 14.13 -12.38
N LYS A 229 -4.98 12.87 -12.57
CA LYS A 229 -5.77 12.44 -13.72
C LYS A 229 -7.27 12.70 -13.51
N ASN A 230 -8.00 12.85 -14.62
CA ASN A 230 -9.45 12.80 -14.59
C ASN A 230 -9.91 11.33 -14.57
N ILE A 231 -10.01 10.77 -13.37
CA ILE A 231 -10.44 9.38 -13.14
C ILE A 231 -11.87 9.18 -13.65
N GLY A 232 -12.74 10.17 -13.51
CA GLY A 232 -14.11 10.12 -14.02
C GLY A 232 -14.17 9.89 -15.54
N ALA A 233 -13.42 10.69 -16.31
CA ALA A 233 -13.34 10.54 -17.76
C ALA A 233 -12.68 9.22 -18.18
N HIS A 234 -11.69 8.76 -17.41
CA HIS A 234 -11.03 7.49 -17.67
C HIS A 234 -11.99 6.30 -17.48
N LEU A 235 -12.70 6.26 -16.35
CA LEU A 235 -13.71 5.23 -16.06
C LEU A 235 -14.85 5.24 -17.09
N GLN A 236 -15.31 6.42 -17.53
CA GLN A 236 -16.30 6.53 -18.61
C GLN A 236 -15.78 5.97 -19.94
N THR A 237 -14.52 6.20 -20.26
CA THR A 237 -13.88 5.66 -21.46
C THR A 237 -13.81 4.13 -21.39
N GLU A 238 -13.37 3.60 -20.24
CA GLU A 238 -13.29 2.15 -20.01
C GLU A 238 -14.66 1.48 -20.07
N GLN A 239 -15.70 2.11 -19.50
CA GLN A 239 -17.08 1.64 -19.58
C GLN A 239 -17.57 1.63 -21.04
N ALA A 240 -17.33 2.70 -21.79
CA ALA A 240 -17.71 2.77 -23.20
C ALA A 240 -16.97 1.72 -24.07
N GLU A 241 -15.71 1.44 -23.79
CA GLU A 241 -14.97 0.35 -24.45
C GLU A 241 -15.54 -1.03 -24.11
N ALA A 242 -15.89 -1.26 -22.85
CA ALA A 242 -16.52 -2.51 -22.42
C ALA A 242 -17.88 -2.69 -23.13
N ASP A 243 -18.71 -1.66 -23.16
CA ASP A 243 -20.01 -1.66 -23.84
C ASP A 243 -19.85 -1.89 -25.35
N LYS A 244 -18.85 -1.27 -25.98
CA LYS A 244 -18.52 -1.51 -27.39
C LYS A 244 -18.17 -2.97 -27.64
N ARG A 245 -17.36 -3.61 -26.78
CA ARG A 245 -16.99 -5.03 -26.90
C ARG A 245 -18.22 -5.94 -26.77
N ILE A 246 -19.11 -5.65 -25.82
CA ILE A 246 -20.37 -6.40 -25.65
C ILE A 246 -21.25 -6.25 -26.88
N ALA A 247 -21.41 -5.02 -27.39
CA ALA A 247 -22.19 -4.75 -28.58
C ALA A 247 -21.63 -5.46 -29.83
N GLN A 248 -20.30 -5.47 -29.99
CA GLN A 248 -19.62 -6.20 -31.06
C GLN A 248 -19.84 -7.70 -30.96
N ALA A 249 -19.67 -8.29 -29.77
CA ALA A 249 -19.90 -9.72 -29.55
C ALA A 249 -21.36 -10.11 -29.86
N LYS A 250 -22.33 -9.29 -29.44
CA LYS A 250 -23.75 -9.53 -29.72
C LYS A 250 -24.11 -9.39 -31.20
N ALA A 251 -23.44 -8.47 -31.92
CA ALA A 251 -23.59 -8.33 -33.36
C ALA A 251 -23.02 -9.55 -34.10
N GLU A 252 -21.87 -10.06 -33.66
CA GLU A 252 -21.27 -11.27 -34.20
C GLU A 252 -22.12 -12.52 -33.93
N GLU A 253 -22.66 -12.66 -32.71
CA GLU A 253 -23.60 -13.72 -32.35
C GLU A 253 -24.84 -13.71 -33.26
N ARG A 254 -25.45 -12.54 -33.47
CA ARG A 254 -26.58 -12.38 -34.39
C ARG A 254 -26.22 -12.74 -35.83
N ARG A 255 -25.03 -12.35 -36.28
CA ARG A 255 -24.53 -12.68 -37.61
C ARG A 255 -24.35 -14.19 -37.76
N ALA A 256 -23.77 -14.85 -36.77
CA ALA A 256 -23.60 -16.30 -36.76
C ALA A 256 -24.95 -17.03 -36.76
N MET A 257 -25.92 -16.57 -35.96
CA MET A 257 -27.28 -17.12 -35.98
C MET A 257 -27.99 -16.93 -37.32
N ALA A 258 -27.86 -15.76 -37.95
CA ALA A 258 -28.45 -15.50 -39.26
C ALA A 258 -27.88 -16.43 -40.34
N VAL A 259 -26.55 -16.63 -40.34
CA VAL A 259 -25.90 -17.58 -41.26
C VAL A 259 -26.35 -19.01 -40.97
N ALA A 260 -26.43 -19.43 -39.70
CA ALA A 260 -26.92 -20.75 -39.33
C ALA A 260 -28.36 -20.97 -39.81
N HIS A 261 -29.24 -19.97 -39.63
CA HIS A 261 -30.62 -20.03 -40.11
C HIS A 261 -30.70 -20.08 -41.64
N GLU A 262 -29.87 -19.32 -42.36
CA GLU A 262 -29.77 -19.40 -43.82
C GLU A 262 -29.39 -20.82 -44.28
N GLN A 263 -28.41 -21.45 -43.61
CA GLN A 263 -28.01 -22.83 -43.92
C GLN A 263 -29.11 -23.84 -43.58
N GLU A 264 -29.81 -23.67 -42.48
CA GLU A 264 -30.96 -24.50 -42.10
C GLU A 264 -32.08 -24.42 -43.16
N MET A 265 -32.37 -23.21 -43.65
CA MET A 265 -33.36 -23.00 -44.70
C MET A 265 -32.92 -23.60 -46.04
N LYS A 266 -31.63 -23.48 -46.40
CA LYS A 266 -31.07 -24.18 -47.58
C LYS A 266 -31.21 -25.70 -47.45
N ALA A 267 -30.87 -26.26 -46.30
CA ALA A 267 -31.04 -27.69 -46.04
C ALA A 267 -32.51 -28.12 -46.15
N ARG A 268 -33.45 -27.31 -45.63
CA ARG A 268 -34.89 -27.55 -45.75
C ARG A 268 -35.39 -27.51 -47.20
N VAL A 269 -34.88 -26.59 -48.03
CA VAL A 269 -35.20 -26.56 -49.46
C VAL A 269 -34.74 -27.85 -50.14
N VAL A 270 -33.52 -28.31 -49.85
CA VAL A 270 -33.00 -29.57 -50.39
C VAL A 270 -33.83 -30.77 -49.92
N GLU A 271 -34.21 -30.82 -48.65
CA GLU A 271 -35.09 -31.87 -48.11
C GLU A 271 -36.45 -31.89 -48.83
N MET A 272 -37.08 -30.72 -49.02
CA MET A 272 -38.35 -30.62 -49.73
C MET A 272 -38.22 -30.98 -51.21
N GLN A 273 -37.13 -30.58 -51.87
CA GLN A 273 -36.83 -31.00 -53.23
C GLN A 273 -36.68 -32.52 -53.32
N ALA A 274 -35.99 -33.15 -52.36
CA ALA A 274 -35.88 -34.60 -52.31
C ALA A 274 -37.25 -35.29 -52.19
N LYS A 275 -38.16 -34.73 -51.37
CA LYS A 275 -39.55 -35.23 -51.27
C LYS A 275 -40.36 -35.06 -52.55
N VAL A 276 -40.18 -33.94 -53.26
CA VAL A 276 -40.81 -33.74 -54.58
C VAL A 276 -40.29 -34.76 -55.58
N VAL A 277 -38.97 -34.98 -55.63
CA VAL A 277 -38.36 -35.99 -56.51
C VAL A 277 -38.84 -37.40 -56.14
N GLU A 278 -38.96 -37.71 -54.85
CA GLU A 278 -39.53 -38.99 -54.39
C GLU A 278 -40.97 -39.16 -54.87
N ALA A 279 -41.83 -38.14 -54.73
CA ALA A 279 -43.21 -38.18 -55.20
C ALA A 279 -43.30 -38.28 -56.74
N GLU A 280 -42.47 -37.53 -57.46
CA GLU A 280 -42.38 -37.61 -58.92
C GLU A 280 -41.91 -39.00 -59.38
N SER A 281 -40.99 -39.64 -58.65
CA SER A 281 -40.52 -40.99 -58.98
C SER A 281 -41.63 -42.06 -58.89
N GLN A 282 -42.67 -41.83 -58.08
CA GLN A 282 -43.82 -42.72 -57.99
C GLN A 282 -44.66 -42.72 -59.29
N VAL A 283 -44.62 -41.63 -60.08
CA VAL A 283 -45.41 -41.51 -61.32
C VAL A 283 -44.91 -42.50 -62.40
N PRO A 284 -43.61 -42.56 -62.76
CA PRO A 284 -43.09 -43.60 -63.65
C PRO A 284 -43.33 -45.03 -63.15
N LEU A 285 -43.19 -45.25 -61.84
CA LEU A 285 -43.44 -46.56 -61.22
C LEU A 285 -44.91 -46.99 -61.39
N ALA A 286 -45.85 -46.09 -61.09
CA ALA A 286 -47.29 -46.33 -61.28
C ALA A 286 -47.66 -46.47 -62.76
N LEU A 287 -47.03 -45.71 -63.66
CA LEU A 287 -47.21 -45.82 -65.10
C LEU A 287 -46.71 -47.16 -65.64
N ALA A 288 -45.56 -47.63 -65.15
CA ALA A 288 -45.02 -48.95 -65.49
C ALA A 288 -45.93 -50.09 -64.98
N GLU A 289 -46.52 -49.94 -63.79
CA GLU A 289 -47.51 -50.88 -63.26
C GLU A 289 -48.80 -50.88 -64.08
N ALA A 290 -49.31 -49.71 -64.48
CA ALA A 290 -50.50 -49.57 -65.33
C ALA A 290 -50.30 -50.20 -66.73
N LEU A 291 -49.10 -50.05 -67.32
CA LEU A 291 -48.71 -50.72 -68.56
C LEU A 291 -48.65 -52.25 -68.40
N ARG A 292 -48.06 -52.75 -67.30
CA ARG A 292 -47.95 -54.19 -67.02
C ARG A 292 -49.31 -54.83 -66.73
N ALA A 293 -50.20 -54.13 -66.03
CA ALA A 293 -51.56 -54.57 -65.72
C ALA A 293 -52.53 -54.41 -66.90
N GLY A 294 -52.08 -53.88 -68.05
CA GLY A 294 -52.89 -53.72 -69.26
C GLY A 294 -53.95 -52.61 -69.19
N LYS A 295 -53.84 -51.68 -68.24
CA LYS A 295 -54.78 -50.56 -68.08
C LYS A 295 -54.52 -49.40 -69.04
N ILE A 296 -53.33 -49.35 -69.65
CA ILE A 296 -52.90 -48.36 -70.64
C ILE A 296 -52.28 -49.10 -71.83
N GLY A 297 -52.62 -48.73 -73.06
CA GLY A 297 -52.08 -49.33 -74.29
C GLY A 297 -50.79 -48.67 -74.78
N VAL A 298 -50.06 -49.35 -75.67
CA VAL A 298 -48.80 -48.83 -76.28
C VAL A 298 -49.04 -47.54 -77.06
N MET A 299 -50.18 -47.41 -77.75
CA MET A 299 -50.55 -46.18 -78.47
C MET A 299 -50.85 -45.01 -77.52
N ASP A 300 -51.43 -45.27 -76.35
CA ASP A 300 -51.73 -44.23 -75.35
C ASP A 300 -50.44 -43.67 -74.73
N TYR A 301 -49.45 -44.53 -74.46
CA TYR A 301 -48.13 -44.09 -73.99
C TYR A 301 -47.38 -43.26 -75.04
N MET A 302 -47.46 -43.64 -76.32
CA MET A 302 -46.86 -42.88 -77.42
C MET A 302 -47.55 -41.51 -77.60
N ASN A 303 -48.86 -41.45 -77.43
CA ASN A 303 -49.60 -40.18 -77.44
C ASN A 303 -49.19 -39.28 -76.26
N LEU A 304 -49.05 -39.82 -75.06
CA LEU A 304 -48.60 -39.07 -73.89
C LEU A 304 -47.18 -38.51 -74.09
N LYS A 305 -46.25 -39.33 -74.61
CA LYS A 305 -44.90 -38.90 -75.01
C LYS A 305 -44.91 -37.78 -76.05
N ASN A 306 -45.81 -37.84 -77.03
CA ASN A 306 -45.93 -36.80 -78.05
C ASN A 306 -46.44 -35.48 -77.47
N ILE A 307 -47.40 -35.52 -76.55
CA ILE A 307 -47.92 -34.33 -75.86
C ILE A 307 -46.83 -33.72 -74.95
N GLU A 308 -46.06 -34.54 -74.23
CA GLU A 308 -44.90 -34.07 -73.46
C GLU A 308 -43.86 -33.39 -74.34
N ALA A 309 -43.54 -33.98 -75.50
CA ALA A 309 -42.60 -33.40 -76.46
C ALA A 309 -43.10 -32.07 -77.02
N ASP A 310 -44.38 -31.95 -77.38
CA ASP A 310 -44.96 -30.68 -77.84
C ASP A 310 -44.96 -29.62 -76.72
N THR A 311 -45.25 -30.04 -75.48
CA THR A 311 -45.20 -29.15 -74.31
C THR A 311 -43.78 -28.66 -74.01
N GLN A 312 -42.78 -29.54 -74.11
CA GLN A 312 -41.36 -29.16 -73.96
C GLN A 312 -40.91 -28.20 -75.06
N MET A 313 -41.30 -28.44 -76.32
CA MET A 313 -41.01 -27.51 -77.42
C MET A 313 -41.69 -26.15 -77.24
N ARG A 314 -42.93 -26.10 -76.75
CA ARG A 314 -43.58 -24.82 -76.42
C ARG A 314 -42.90 -24.10 -75.26
N GLY A 315 -42.49 -24.83 -74.23
CA GLY A 315 -41.78 -24.27 -73.07
C GLY A 315 -40.41 -23.69 -73.43
N SER A 316 -39.67 -24.32 -74.35
CA SER A 316 -38.37 -23.82 -74.83
C SER A 316 -38.50 -22.57 -75.70
N ILE A 317 -39.54 -22.48 -76.54
CA ILE A 317 -39.86 -21.28 -77.32
C ILE A 317 -40.28 -20.12 -76.40
N GLY A 318 -41.04 -20.40 -75.34
CA GLY A 318 -41.44 -19.40 -74.34
C GLY A 318 -40.25 -18.82 -73.56
N LYS A 319 -39.29 -19.67 -73.14
CA LYS A 319 -38.09 -19.23 -72.41
C LYS A 319 -37.09 -18.45 -73.26
N GLN A 320 -37.08 -18.64 -74.59
CA GLN A 320 -36.18 -17.90 -75.49
C GLN A 320 -36.55 -16.42 -75.64
N ASN A 321 -37.79 -16.04 -75.28
CA ASN A 321 -38.27 -14.65 -75.32
C ASN A 321 -38.11 -13.90 -73.98
N ASP A 322 -37.79 -14.58 -72.88
CA ASP A 322 -37.46 -13.99 -71.57
C ASP A 322 -35.93 -13.90 -71.40
N VAL A 323 -35.28 -13.10 -72.25
CA VAL A 323 -33.90 -12.64 -72.00
C VAL A 323 -34.02 -11.37 -71.15
N PRO A 324 -33.62 -11.36 -69.87
CA PRO A 324 -33.51 -10.11 -69.12
C PRO A 324 -32.33 -9.32 -69.68
N GLY A 325 -32.57 -8.06 -70.06
CA GLY A 325 -31.50 -7.12 -70.37
C GLY A 325 -30.51 -7.02 -69.21
N GLU A 326 -29.22 -6.95 -69.55
CA GLU A 326 -28.15 -6.61 -68.63
C GLU A 326 -28.47 -5.29 -67.91
N ASP A 327 -28.71 -5.35 -66.60
CA ASP A 327 -28.69 -4.17 -65.74
C ASP A 327 -27.61 -4.33 -64.67
N GLY A 328 -26.62 -3.44 -64.75
CA GLY A 328 -26.07 -2.74 -63.59
C GLY A 328 -25.29 -3.54 -62.55
N ASN A 329 -24.01 -3.74 -62.84
CA ASN A 329 -22.96 -3.98 -61.85
C ASN A 329 -23.04 -2.95 -60.69
N VAL A 330 -23.48 -3.36 -59.50
CA VAL A 330 -23.26 -2.61 -58.25
C VAL A 330 -22.36 -3.45 -57.36
N LYS A 331 -21.10 -3.03 -57.28
CA LYS A 331 -20.09 -3.55 -56.35
C LYS A 331 -20.48 -3.20 -54.90
N PRO A 332 -20.11 -4.04 -53.91
CA PRO A 332 -19.94 -3.57 -52.54
C PRO A 332 -18.70 -2.67 -52.39
#